data_AF-A0A4Z1G915-F1
#
_entry.id   AF-A0A4Z1G915-F1
#
_cell.length_a   1.000
_cell.length_b   1.000
_cell.length_c   1.000
_cell.angle_alpha   90.00
_cell.angle_beta   90.00
_cell.angle_gamma   90.00
#
_symmetry.space_group_name_H-M   'P 1'
#
loop_
_entity.id
_entity.type
_entity.pdbx_description
1 polymer ?
#
loop_
_entity_poly.entity_id
_entity_poly.type
_entity_poly.pdbx_seq_one_letter_code
_entity_poly.pdbx_strand_id
1 'polypeptide(L)'
;MNPTQDLREVTRWLGSPIVHIHVGSSSQEFAVHRDLICYSSPYFRAALTSGFQETNTGTIELPETNTKIVDLFMGWLYTRELSSTSLETGAWETEAERNVVAENPIERNGEKDDFGDSLKSDEKVKRKIQALMNALENETWKGEAETLFEDAVGKEFLDTLAAQIDKKVDNKIHTSMRRILELYVFADMVQIPAFKNCCIVKYDEFRRSIKKRCDSHDHDDFEMTLESISYTWKNIRDSDLIRVYLLDSISWRSEPSIRDGVIRKRDRRSPVDDLKRYFERVDEDFDS
;
A
#
# COMPACT_ATOMS: atom_id res chain seq x y z
N MET A 1 -20.13 -8.81 0.42
CA MET A 1 -21.44 -8.88 1.10
C MET A 1 -21.88 -7.45 1.33
N ASN A 2 -23.08 -7.09 0.85
CA ASN A 2 -23.72 -5.78 1.01
C ASN A 2 -25.20 -6.02 1.43
N PRO A 3 -25.96 -5.03 1.89
CA PRO A 3 -26.29 -4.76 3.27
C PRO A 3 -27.74 -5.17 3.56
N THR A 4 -27.92 -6.41 4.01
CA THR A 4 -28.98 -6.73 4.98
C THR A 4 -28.29 -7.52 6.06
N GLN A 5 -27.51 -6.80 6.89
CA GLN A 5 -27.13 -7.30 8.20
C GLN A 5 -28.43 -7.76 8.84
N ASP A 6 -28.54 -9.06 9.15
CA ASP A 6 -29.65 -9.55 9.94
C ASP A 6 -29.65 -8.70 11.21
N LEU A 7 -30.68 -7.86 11.39
CA LEU A 7 -30.76 -6.93 12.52
C LEU A 7 -30.63 -7.66 13.85
N ARG A 8 -30.93 -8.97 13.86
CA ARG A 8 -30.71 -9.87 15.01
C ARG A 8 -29.24 -10.07 15.35
N GLU A 9 -28.35 -10.14 14.37
CA GLU A 9 -26.90 -10.23 14.61
C GLU A 9 -26.35 -8.89 15.12
N VAL A 10 -26.80 -7.78 14.55
CA VAL A 10 -26.37 -6.43 14.97
C VAL A 10 -26.80 -6.14 16.40
N THR A 11 -28.06 -6.38 16.73
CA THR A 11 -28.59 -6.19 18.09
C THR A 11 -27.89 -7.09 19.10
N ARG A 12 -27.55 -8.33 18.72
CA ARG A 12 -26.73 -9.22 19.55
C ARG A 12 -25.32 -8.64 19.79
N TRP A 13 -24.65 -8.15 18.74
CA TRP A 13 -23.33 -7.57 18.90
C TRP A 13 -23.33 -6.33 19.80
N LEU A 14 -24.30 -5.44 19.63
CA LEU A 14 -24.43 -4.23 20.44
C LEU A 14 -24.84 -4.51 21.89
N GLY A 15 -25.41 -5.68 22.18
CA GLY A 15 -25.68 -6.15 23.54
C GLY A 15 -24.51 -6.84 24.24
N SER A 16 -23.40 -7.08 23.52
CA SER A 16 -22.23 -7.76 24.08
C SER A 16 -21.37 -6.84 24.96
N PRO A 17 -20.61 -7.39 25.92
CA PRO A 17 -19.69 -6.60 26.72
C PRO A 17 -18.69 -5.82 25.86
N ILE A 18 -18.26 -4.68 26.39
CA ILE A 18 -17.17 -3.90 25.79
C ILE A 18 -15.83 -4.50 26.22
N VAL A 19 -14.91 -4.58 25.26
CA VAL A 19 -13.50 -4.88 25.46
C VAL A 19 -12.67 -3.68 25.02
N HIS A 20 -11.46 -3.56 25.56
CA HIS A 20 -10.58 -2.43 25.36
C HIS A 20 -9.33 -2.86 24.58
N ILE A 21 -8.94 -2.07 23.59
CA ILE A 21 -7.69 -2.25 22.85
C ILE A 21 -6.78 -1.06 23.19
N HIS A 22 -5.63 -1.33 23.78
CA HIS A 22 -4.59 -0.34 24.04
C HIS A 22 -3.57 -0.35 22.93
N VAL A 23 -3.29 0.83 22.37
CA VAL A 23 -2.53 0.97 21.12
C VAL A 23 -1.38 1.95 21.28
N GLY A 24 -0.22 1.55 20.76
CA GLY A 24 0.98 2.38 20.71
C GLY A 24 1.62 2.62 22.08
N SER A 25 2.73 3.36 22.08
CA SER A 25 3.50 3.68 23.29
C SER A 25 2.75 4.59 24.28
N SER A 26 1.79 5.38 23.78
CA SER A 26 0.91 6.19 24.62
C SER A 26 -0.22 5.41 25.26
N SER A 27 -0.36 4.12 24.94
CA SER A 27 -1.45 3.24 25.39
C SER A 27 -2.83 3.87 25.15
N GLN A 28 -3.08 4.34 23.93
CA GLN A 28 -4.37 4.93 23.58
C GLN A 28 -5.44 3.84 23.59
N GLU A 29 -6.53 4.08 24.31
CA GLU A 29 -7.62 3.11 24.49
C GLU A 29 -8.70 3.24 23.40
N PHE A 30 -9.12 2.10 22.86
CA PHE A 30 -10.26 1.94 21.96
C PHE A 30 -11.25 0.92 22.52
N ALA A 31 -12.51 1.34 22.69
CA ALA A 31 -13.59 0.50 23.20
C ALA A 31 -14.40 -0.15 22.06
N VAL A 32 -14.60 -1.46 22.10
CA VAL A 32 -15.31 -2.21 21.06
C VAL A 32 -16.20 -3.31 21.64
N HIS A 33 -17.32 -3.59 20.97
CA HIS A 33 -18.19 -4.70 21.33
C HIS A 33 -17.50 -6.05 21.07
N ARG A 34 -17.39 -6.86 22.13
CA ARG A 34 -16.67 -8.14 22.12
C ARG A 34 -17.14 -9.06 21.02
N ASP A 35 -18.46 -9.22 20.86
CA ASP A 35 -18.99 -10.19 19.91
C ASP A 35 -18.80 -9.71 18.46
N LEU A 36 -18.82 -8.40 18.21
CA LEU A 36 -18.55 -7.82 16.88
C LEU A 36 -17.12 -8.10 16.43
N ILE A 37 -16.15 -7.83 17.31
CA ILE A 37 -14.73 -7.98 16.97
C ILE A 37 -14.32 -9.45 16.90
N CYS A 38 -14.83 -10.31 17.81
CA CYS A 38 -14.64 -11.76 17.75
C CYS A 38 -15.30 -12.39 16.52
N TYR A 39 -16.48 -11.89 16.12
CA TYR A 39 -17.14 -12.34 14.89
C TYR A 39 -16.28 -12.04 13.67
N SER A 40 -15.73 -10.82 13.61
CA SER A 40 -15.02 -10.32 12.43
C SER A 40 -13.59 -10.84 12.31
N SER A 41 -12.95 -11.23 13.42
CA SER A 41 -11.52 -11.58 13.46
C SER A 41 -11.28 -12.86 14.26
N PRO A 42 -10.70 -13.90 13.62
CA PRO A 42 -10.19 -15.08 14.32
C PRO A 42 -9.11 -14.74 15.36
N TYR A 43 -8.25 -13.76 15.08
CA TYR A 43 -7.22 -13.28 16.00
C TYR A 43 -7.83 -12.77 17.31
N PHE A 44 -8.76 -11.80 17.22
CA PHE A 44 -9.39 -11.24 18.41
C PHE A 44 -10.28 -12.26 19.14
N ARG A 45 -10.94 -13.15 18.39
CA ARG A 45 -11.65 -14.28 18.99
C ARG A 45 -10.72 -15.15 19.82
N ALA A 46 -9.59 -15.56 19.27
CA ALA A 46 -8.63 -16.40 19.99
C ALA A 46 -8.10 -15.69 21.24
N ALA A 47 -7.74 -14.40 21.14
CA ALA A 47 -7.30 -13.60 22.29
C ALA A 47 -8.35 -13.54 23.42
N LEU A 48 -9.63 -13.32 23.07
CA LEU A 48 -10.70 -13.07 24.04
C LEU A 48 -11.48 -14.33 24.49
N THR A 49 -11.10 -15.53 24.02
CA THR A 49 -11.79 -16.79 24.36
C THR A 49 -10.86 -17.93 24.79
N SER A 50 -9.54 -17.74 24.71
CA SER A 50 -8.54 -18.78 24.98
C SER A 50 -8.31 -19.05 26.47
N GLY A 51 -8.85 -18.22 27.38
CA GLY A 51 -8.65 -18.37 28.82
C GLY A 51 -7.36 -17.73 29.36
N PHE A 52 -6.60 -17.04 28.51
CA PHE A 52 -5.47 -16.21 28.92
C PHE A 52 -5.94 -14.89 29.56
N GLN A 53 -4.99 -14.05 29.97
CA GLN A 53 -5.25 -12.83 30.75
C GLN A 53 -6.28 -11.93 30.07
N GLU A 54 -6.21 -11.79 28.75
CA GLU A 54 -7.09 -10.99 27.90
C GLU A 54 -8.55 -11.46 27.97
N THR A 55 -8.78 -12.76 28.17
CA THR A 55 -10.12 -13.32 28.37
C THR A 55 -10.74 -12.84 29.69
N ASN A 56 -9.92 -12.66 30.73
CA ASN A 56 -10.38 -12.23 32.05
C ASN A 56 -10.44 -10.70 32.20
N THR A 57 -9.49 -9.98 31.59
CA THR A 57 -9.41 -8.51 31.67
C THR A 57 -10.30 -7.83 30.63
N GLY A 58 -10.58 -8.49 29.50
CA GLY A 58 -11.22 -7.84 28.36
C GLY A 58 -10.33 -6.77 27.72
N THR A 59 -9.01 -6.88 27.87
CA THR A 59 -8.03 -5.91 27.35
C THR A 59 -7.09 -6.58 26.38
N ILE A 60 -6.78 -5.92 25.26
CA ILE A 60 -5.83 -6.36 24.25
C ILE A 60 -4.78 -5.28 24.05
N GLU A 61 -3.51 -5.67 24.07
CA GLU A 61 -2.37 -4.76 23.90
C GLU A 61 -1.80 -4.86 22.48
N LEU A 62 -1.70 -3.74 21.78
CA LEU A 62 -1.12 -3.61 20.44
C LEU A 62 -0.04 -2.50 20.42
N PRO A 63 1.10 -2.68 21.10
CA PRO A 63 2.10 -1.64 21.32
C PRO A 63 2.80 -1.17 20.03
N GLU A 64 2.89 -2.04 19.02
CA GLU A 64 3.56 -1.77 17.75
C GLU A 64 2.62 -1.16 16.69
N THR A 65 1.31 -1.08 16.97
CA THR A 65 0.32 -0.58 16.01
C THR A 65 0.14 0.93 16.16
N ASN A 66 -0.02 1.61 15.03
CA ASN A 66 -0.34 3.04 14.98
C ASN A 66 -1.82 3.29 15.35
N THR A 67 -2.07 4.27 16.22
CA THR A 67 -3.42 4.61 16.69
C THR A 67 -4.37 5.00 15.55
N LYS A 68 -3.86 5.67 14.51
CA LYS A 68 -4.66 6.01 13.31
C LYS A 68 -5.14 4.77 12.55
N ILE A 69 -4.34 3.70 12.53
CA ILE A 69 -4.71 2.45 11.85
C ILE A 69 -5.85 1.76 12.59
N VAL A 70 -5.80 1.76 13.92
CA VAL A 70 -6.89 1.21 14.75
C VAL A 70 -8.15 2.06 14.64
N ASP A 71 -8.04 3.39 14.63
CA ASP A 71 -9.20 4.28 14.43
C ASP A 71 -9.93 4.01 13.10
N LEU A 72 -9.18 3.88 12.01
CA LEU A 72 -9.73 3.54 10.69
C LEU A 72 -10.32 2.13 10.66
N PHE A 73 -9.66 1.16 11.29
CA PHE A 73 -10.20 -0.18 11.47
C PHE A 73 -11.52 -0.17 12.24
N MET A 74 -11.63 0.62 13.30
CA MET A 74 -12.86 0.74 14.09
C MET A 74 -13.99 1.32 13.25
N GLY A 75 -13.73 2.39 12.48
CA GLY A 75 -14.68 2.92 11.50
C GLY A 75 -15.17 1.82 10.55
N TRP A 76 -14.24 1.12 9.90
CA TRP A 76 -14.59 0.02 8.98
C TRP A 76 -15.32 -1.14 9.68
N LEU A 77 -14.98 -1.47 10.93
CA LEU A 77 -15.59 -2.59 11.66
C LEU A 77 -17.09 -2.38 11.85
N TYR A 78 -17.50 -1.13 12.12
CA TYR A 78 -18.90 -0.76 12.32
C TYR A 78 -19.65 -0.44 11.02
N THR A 79 -19.00 0.17 10.03
CA THR A 79 -19.68 0.60 8.79
C THR A 79 -19.52 -0.39 7.63
N ARG A 80 -18.51 -1.26 7.70
CA ARG A 80 -17.99 -2.11 6.61
C ARG A 80 -17.44 -1.34 5.41
N GLU A 81 -17.16 -0.05 5.60
CA GLU A 81 -16.68 0.85 4.56
C GLU A 81 -15.46 1.64 5.02
N LEU A 82 -14.45 1.71 4.16
CA LEU A 82 -13.33 2.63 4.32
C LEU A 82 -13.66 3.92 3.57
N SER A 83 -13.90 5.01 4.29
CA SER A 83 -14.24 6.29 3.67
C SER A 83 -12.99 7.03 3.17
N SER A 84 -13.09 7.65 1.99
CA SER A 84 -12.01 8.49 1.44
C SER A 84 -11.70 9.71 2.31
N THR A 85 -12.70 10.21 3.05
CA THR A 85 -12.52 11.29 4.02
C THR A 85 -11.64 10.86 5.18
N SER A 86 -11.89 9.67 5.75
CA SER A 86 -11.10 9.14 6.87
C SER A 86 -9.65 8.85 6.48
N LEU A 87 -9.41 8.47 5.22
CA LEU A 87 -8.05 8.23 4.70
C LEU A 87 -7.28 9.52 4.37
N GLU A 88 -7.88 10.69 4.62
CA GLU A 88 -7.40 12.02 4.19
C GLU A 88 -7.20 12.12 2.67
N THR A 89 -7.80 11.20 1.91
CA THR A 89 -7.74 11.21 0.45
C THR A 89 -8.63 12.32 -0.15
N GLY A 90 -9.68 12.75 0.52
CA GLY A 90 -10.46 13.91 0.05
C GLY A 90 -9.66 15.22 -0.03
N ALA A 91 -8.60 15.38 0.77
CA ALA A 91 -7.83 16.63 0.84
C ALA A 91 -6.96 16.86 -0.40
N TRP A 92 -6.44 15.80 -1.01
CA TRP A 92 -5.75 15.91 -2.31
C TRP A 92 -6.75 16.12 -3.45
N GLU A 93 -7.97 15.57 -3.35
CA GLU A 93 -9.04 15.80 -4.34
C GLU A 93 -9.38 17.29 -4.43
N THR A 94 -9.52 17.97 -3.29
CA THR A 94 -9.84 19.41 -3.25
C THR A 94 -8.66 20.32 -3.60
N GLU A 95 -7.42 19.93 -3.25
CA GLU A 95 -6.21 20.72 -3.59
C GLU A 95 -5.90 20.65 -5.09
N ALA A 96 -6.02 19.46 -5.70
CA ALA A 96 -5.82 19.30 -7.13
C ALA A 96 -6.85 20.13 -7.93
N GLU A 97 -8.11 20.16 -7.49
CA GLU A 97 -9.16 21.00 -8.09
C GLU A 97 -8.84 22.50 -8.01
N ARG A 98 -8.22 22.97 -6.92
CA ARG A 98 -7.75 24.36 -6.81
C ARG A 98 -6.60 24.66 -7.77
N ASN A 99 -5.64 23.73 -7.91
CA ASN A 99 -4.46 23.94 -8.74
C ASN A 99 -4.79 23.93 -10.24
N VAL A 100 -5.69 23.05 -10.71
CA VAL A 100 -6.16 23.03 -12.11
C VAL A 100 -6.85 24.36 -12.50
N VAL A 101 -7.53 25.00 -11.56
CA VAL A 101 -8.15 26.31 -11.77
C VAL A 101 -7.12 27.46 -11.79
N ALA A 102 -5.96 27.28 -11.15
CA ALA A 102 -4.93 28.30 -11.04
C ALA A 102 -3.93 28.34 -12.21
N GLU A 103 -3.83 27.29 -13.04
CA GLU A 103 -2.82 27.17 -14.11
C GLU A 103 -3.14 27.90 -15.44
N ASN A 104 -4.04 28.89 -15.44
CA ASN A 104 -4.18 29.83 -16.55
C ASN A 104 -4.45 31.27 -16.05
N PRO A 105 -3.73 32.32 -16.49
CA PRO A 105 -2.36 32.41 -17.04
C PRO A 105 -1.48 33.53 -16.38
N ILE A 106 -0.18 33.53 -16.74
CA ILE A 106 0.78 34.67 -16.91
C ILE A 106 2.09 34.65 -16.07
N GLU A 107 3.17 34.42 -16.82
CA GLU A 107 4.58 34.89 -16.75
C GLU A 107 5.37 34.86 -15.43
N ARG A 108 6.37 33.95 -15.39
CA ARG A 108 7.39 33.87 -14.34
C ARG A 108 8.69 34.51 -14.84
N ASN A 109 8.98 35.73 -14.38
CA ASN A 109 10.32 36.31 -14.45
C ASN A 109 11.19 35.72 -13.33
N GLY A 110 12.44 35.42 -13.68
CA GLY A 110 13.30 34.51 -12.93
C GLY A 110 14.02 35.10 -11.73
N GLU A 111 14.24 34.23 -10.75
CA GLU A 111 15.36 34.26 -9.83
C GLU A 111 16.08 32.90 -9.93
N LYS A 112 17.41 32.94 -10.03
CA LYS A 112 18.27 31.77 -10.15
C LYS A 112 18.58 31.26 -8.74
N ASP A 113 17.95 30.14 -8.37
CA ASP A 113 18.26 29.41 -7.15
C ASP A 113 19.00 28.09 -7.43
N ASP A 114 19.80 27.71 -6.44
CA ASP A 114 20.75 26.61 -6.29
C ASP A 114 20.13 25.19 -6.49
N PHE A 115 19.61 24.89 -7.68
CA PHE A 115 18.90 23.65 -8.01
C PHE A 115 19.76 22.57 -8.70
N GLY A 116 21.03 22.85 -8.97
CA GLY A 116 21.84 22.08 -9.93
C GLY A 116 22.32 20.70 -9.48
N ASP A 117 22.46 20.47 -8.16
CA ASP A 117 23.00 19.21 -7.63
C ASP A 117 21.88 18.21 -7.29
N SER A 118 20.73 18.70 -6.83
CA SER A 118 19.51 17.89 -6.61
C SER A 118 18.98 17.28 -7.92
N LEU A 119 19.04 18.04 -9.02
CA LEU A 119 18.60 17.56 -10.35
C LEU A 119 19.44 16.40 -10.88
N LYS A 120 20.74 16.33 -10.54
CA LYS A 120 21.64 15.25 -11.01
C LYS A 120 21.43 13.94 -10.23
N SER A 121 21.13 14.06 -8.93
CA SER A 121 20.69 12.94 -8.09
C SER A 121 19.40 12.34 -8.65
N ASP A 122 18.43 13.20 -8.92
CA ASP A 122 17.13 12.84 -9.46
C ASP A 122 17.22 12.15 -10.84
N GLU A 123 18.05 12.67 -11.74
CA GLU A 123 18.29 12.07 -13.06
C GLU A 123 18.93 10.66 -12.97
N LYS A 124 19.84 10.43 -12.03
CA LYS A 124 20.45 9.11 -11.80
C LYS A 124 19.43 8.11 -11.23
N VAL A 125 18.57 8.57 -10.32
CA VAL A 125 17.48 7.76 -9.74
C VAL A 125 16.47 7.39 -10.82
N LYS A 126 16.04 8.36 -11.64
CA LYS A 126 15.17 8.15 -12.80
C LYS A 126 15.70 7.11 -13.78
N ARG A 127 17.00 7.13 -14.09
CA ARG A 127 17.62 6.10 -14.95
C ARG A 127 17.63 4.71 -14.34
N LYS A 128 17.84 4.59 -13.02
CA LYS A 128 17.76 3.30 -12.32
C LYS A 128 16.33 2.78 -12.26
N ILE A 129 15.36 3.67 -12.03
CA ILE A 129 13.93 3.37 -12.12
C ILE A 129 13.60 2.87 -13.53
N GLN A 130 14.02 3.57 -14.57
CA GLN A 130 13.83 3.15 -15.96
C GLN A 130 14.44 1.77 -16.25
N ALA A 131 15.66 1.51 -15.80
CA ALA A 131 16.31 0.22 -16.00
C ALA A 131 15.54 -0.91 -15.31
N LEU A 132 15.03 -0.66 -14.09
CA LEU A 132 14.18 -1.60 -13.35
C LEU A 132 12.82 -1.82 -14.03
N MET A 133 12.22 -0.76 -14.59
CA MET A 133 10.99 -0.85 -15.38
C MET A 133 11.19 -1.71 -16.63
N ASN A 134 12.21 -1.41 -17.44
CA ASN A 134 12.57 -2.17 -18.63
C ASN A 134 12.86 -3.64 -18.29
N ALA A 135 13.44 -3.88 -17.12
CA ALA A 135 13.67 -5.21 -16.61
C ALA A 135 12.36 -5.95 -16.28
N LEU A 136 11.46 -5.31 -15.53
CA LEU A 136 10.17 -5.90 -15.13
C LEU A 136 9.18 -6.08 -16.28
N GLU A 137 9.35 -5.37 -17.40
CA GLU A 137 8.56 -5.55 -18.62
C GLU A 137 8.80 -6.88 -19.32
N ASN A 138 9.97 -7.50 -19.12
CA ASN A 138 10.25 -8.83 -19.65
C ASN A 138 9.56 -9.88 -18.76
N GLU A 139 8.54 -10.60 -19.27
CA GLU A 139 7.79 -11.61 -18.48
C GLU A 139 8.71 -12.68 -17.86
N THR A 140 9.85 -12.92 -18.51
CA THR A 140 10.96 -13.76 -18.06
C THR A 140 11.54 -13.30 -16.73
N TRP A 141 11.68 -11.99 -16.52
CA TRP A 141 12.39 -11.40 -15.37
C TRP A 141 11.48 -11.06 -14.22
N LYS A 142 10.16 -11.25 -14.36
CA LYS A 142 9.23 -11.03 -13.24
C LYS A 142 9.42 -12.05 -12.13
N GLY A 143 9.70 -13.31 -12.49
CA GLY A 143 10.05 -14.37 -11.53
C GLY A 143 11.42 -14.14 -10.89
N GLU A 144 12.41 -13.70 -11.68
CA GLU A 144 13.75 -13.39 -11.18
C GLU A 144 13.76 -12.12 -10.31
N ALA A 145 12.94 -11.12 -10.63
CA ALA A 145 12.73 -9.94 -9.80
C ALA A 145 11.99 -10.27 -8.50
N GLU A 146 10.99 -11.16 -8.53
CA GLU A 146 10.37 -11.72 -7.33
C GLU A 146 11.45 -12.37 -6.44
N THR A 147 12.33 -13.21 -6.99
CA THR A 147 13.44 -13.83 -6.23
C THR A 147 14.52 -12.85 -5.78
N LEU A 148 14.85 -11.84 -6.60
CA LEU A 148 15.85 -10.82 -6.28
C LEU A 148 15.35 -9.97 -5.11
N PHE A 149 14.11 -9.50 -5.15
CA PHE A 149 13.52 -8.74 -4.06
C PHE A 149 13.33 -9.56 -2.77
N GLU A 150 13.37 -10.89 -2.85
CA GLU A 150 13.35 -11.77 -1.68
C GLU A 150 14.72 -11.89 -0.99
N ASP A 151 15.81 -11.77 -1.74
CA ASP A 151 17.18 -11.83 -1.22
C ASP A 151 17.63 -10.51 -0.54
N ALA A 152 18.72 -10.57 0.22
CA ALA A 152 19.22 -9.42 0.98
C ALA A 152 19.67 -8.27 0.06
N VAL A 153 20.17 -8.58 -1.13
CA VAL A 153 20.68 -7.61 -2.10
C VAL A 153 19.53 -6.85 -2.76
N GLY A 154 18.47 -7.53 -3.18
CA GLY A 154 17.31 -6.87 -3.77
C GLY A 154 16.50 -6.07 -2.76
N LYS A 155 16.44 -6.52 -1.49
CA LYS A 155 15.86 -5.69 -0.41
C LYS A 155 16.66 -4.42 -0.17
N GLU A 156 17.99 -4.53 -0.06
CA GLU A 156 18.87 -3.37 0.11
C GLU A 156 18.79 -2.42 -1.10
N PHE A 157 18.69 -2.98 -2.32
CA PHE A 157 18.50 -2.21 -3.55
C PHE A 157 17.16 -1.44 -3.55
N LEU A 158 16.04 -2.09 -3.23
CA LEU A 158 14.74 -1.44 -3.12
C LEU A 158 14.73 -0.35 -2.06
N ASP A 159 15.37 -0.60 -0.92
CA ASP A 159 15.47 0.37 0.18
C ASP A 159 16.31 1.59 -0.20
N THR A 160 17.42 1.34 -0.89
CA THR A 160 18.30 2.38 -1.41
C THR A 160 17.59 3.25 -2.44
N LEU A 161 16.79 2.66 -3.33
CA LEU A 161 15.98 3.40 -4.29
C LEU A 161 14.83 4.17 -3.62
N ALA A 162 14.06 3.52 -2.74
CA ALA A 162 12.96 4.16 -2.05
C ALA A 162 13.41 5.34 -1.16
N ALA A 163 14.62 5.26 -0.59
CA ALA A 163 15.20 6.35 0.19
C ALA A 163 15.63 7.56 -0.66
N GLN A 164 15.85 7.37 -1.97
CA GLN A 164 16.32 8.39 -2.91
C GLN A 164 15.20 9.12 -3.68
N ILE A 165 13.95 8.66 -3.57
CA ILE A 165 12.75 9.31 -4.14
C ILE A 165 12.47 10.63 -3.41
N ASP A 166 12.27 11.73 -4.15
CA ASP A 166 12.08 13.08 -3.58
C ASP A 166 10.68 13.25 -2.98
N LYS A 167 10.61 13.41 -1.65
CA LYS A 167 9.36 13.42 -0.88
C LYS A 167 8.63 14.77 -0.85
N LYS A 168 9.10 15.81 -1.58
CA LYS A 168 8.67 17.21 -1.33
C LYS A 168 7.33 17.65 -1.91
N VAL A 169 6.93 17.19 -3.09
CA VAL A 169 5.59 17.48 -3.68
C VAL A 169 4.61 16.31 -3.45
N ASP A 170 5.16 15.17 -3.05
CA ASP A 170 4.57 13.83 -3.10
C ASP A 170 4.17 13.27 -1.72
N ASN A 171 4.46 14.01 -0.63
CA ASN A 171 4.32 13.49 0.73
C ASN A 171 2.90 13.05 1.10
N LYS A 172 1.86 13.79 0.66
CA LYS A 172 0.47 13.45 1.01
C LYS A 172 -0.05 12.22 0.24
N ILE A 173 0.30 12.09 -1.04
CA ILE A 173 -0.10 10.96 -1.88
C ILE A 173 0.56 9.69 -1.34
N HIS A 174 1.88 9.71 -1.16
CA HIS A 174 2.62 8.61 -0.55
C HIS A 174 2.10 8.28 0.83
N THR A 175 1.84 9.28 1.69
CA THR A 175 1.27 9.05 3.03
C THR A 175 -0.09 8.34 2.95
N SER A 176 -0.98 8.74 2.04
CA SER A 176 -2.28 8.09 1.88
C SER A 176 -2.15 6.66 1.33
N MET A 177 -1.30 6.43 0.33
CA MET A 177 -1.04 5.07 -0.20
C MET A 177 -0.40 4.18 0.86
N ARG A 178 0.61 4.69 1.56
CA ARG A 178 1.27 4.05 2.70
C ARG A 178 0.25 3.63 3.76
N ARG A 179 -0.66 4.53 4.13
CA ARG A 179 -1.69 4.29 5.14
C ARG A 179 -2.67 3.18 4.74
N ILE A 180 -3.09 3.13 3.47
CA ILE A 180 -3.96 2.04 2.99
C ILE A 180 -3.23 0.69 3.07
N LEU A 181 -1.95 0.65 2.77
CA LEU A 181 -1.13 -0.56 2.88
C LEU A 181 -0.84 -0.94 4.34
N GLU A 182 -0.66 0.02 5.24
CA GLU A 182 -0.60 -0.23 6.69
C GLU A 182 -1.89 -0.87 7.21
N LEU A 183 -3.06 -0.40 6.74
CA LEU A 183 -4.34 -1.04 7.02
C LEU A 183 -4.41 -2.46 6.46
N TYR A 184 -3.88 -2.70 5.26
CA TYR A 184 -3.83 -4.03 4.66
C TYR A 184 -2.95 -5.00 5.48
N VAL A 185 -1.76 -4.56 5.92
CA VAL A 185 -0.88 -5.33 6.82
C VAL A 185 -1.60 -5.63 8.13
N PHE A 186 -2.21 -4.63 8.74
CA PHE A 186 -2.96 -4.79 9.97
C PHE A 186 -4.12 -5.79 9.78
N ALA A 187 -4.86 -5.70 8.68
CA ALA A 187 -5.94 -6.61 8.33
C ALA A 187 -5.45 -8.06 8.17
N ASP A 188 -4.23 -8.27 7.67
CA ASP A 188 -3.59 -9.59 7.64
C ASP A 188 -3.25 -10.09 9.05
N MET A 189 -2.62 -9.25 9.87
CA MET A 189 -2.28 -9.55 11.25
C MET A 189 -3.52 -9.98 12.06
N VAL A 190 -4.60 -9.21 11.96
CA VAL A 190 -5.87 -9.52 12.65
C VAL A 190 -6.75 -10.52 11.89
N GLN A 191 -6.26 -11.08 10.78
CA GLN A 191 -6.88 -12.15 10.01
C GLN A 191 -8.31 -11.83 9.52
N ILE A 192 -8.50 -10.65 8.90
CA ILE A 192 -9.80 -10.21 8.36
C ILE A 192 -9.73 -10.07 6.83
N PRO A 193 -10.00 -11.15 6.05
CA PRO A 193 -9.92 -11.11 4.59
C PRO A 193 -10.80 -10.05 3.93
N ALA A 194 -12.02 -9.84 4.45
CA ALA A 194 -12.91 -8.80 3.94
C ALA A 194 -12.33 -7.39 4.09
N PHE A 195 -11.54 -7.17 5.14
CA PHE A 195 -10.89 -5.88 5.37
C PHE A 195 -9.69 -5.69 4.45
N LYS A 196 -8.87 -6.73 4.25
CA LYS A 196 -7.80 -6.75 3.24
C LYS A 196 -8.34 -6.40 1.84
N ASN A 197 -9.45 -7.03 1.47
CA ASN A 197 -10.14 -6.77 0.19
C ASN A 197 -10.65 -5.33 0.09
N CYS A 198 -11.14 -4.75 1.19
CA CYS A 198 -11.55 -3.35 1.20
C CYS A 198 -10.35 -2.41 1.01
N CYS A 199 -9.22 -2.69 1.67
CA CYS A 199 -7.98 -1.92 1.52
C CYS A 199 -7.46 -1.96 0.08
N ILE A 200 -7.42 -3.12 -0.58
CA ILE A 200 -6.92 -3.20 -1.95
C ILE A 200 -7.82 -2.47 -2.95
N VAL A 201 -9.14 -2.55 -2.79
CA VAL A 201 -10.07 -1.78 -3.62
C VAL A 201 -9.82 -0.28 -3.47
N LYS A 202 -9.70 0.20 -2.23
CA LYS A 202 -9.41 1.62 -1.96
C LYS A 202 -8.06 2.05 -2.50
N TYR A 203 -7.05 1.19 -2.40
CA TYR A 203 -5.74 1.45 -2.97
C TYR A 203 -5.80 1.59 -4.50
N ASP A 204 -6.47 0.67 -5.20
CA ASP A 204 -6.61 0.73 -6.66
C ASP A 204 -7.46 1.93 -7.12
N GLU A 205 -8.56 2.22 -6.42
CA GLU A 205 -9.38 3.42 -6.67
C GLU A 205 -8.52 4.69 -6.58
N PHE A 206 -7.74 4.82 -5.50
CA PHE A 206 -6.90 5.99 -5.28
C PHE A 206 -5.80 6.09 -6.35
N ARG A 207 -5.09 4.99 -6.60
CA ARG A 207 -4.04 4.90 -7.64
C ARG A 207 -4.57 5.28 -9.03
N ARG A 208 -5.73 4.72 -9.45
CA ARG A 208 -6.36 5.06 -10.74
C ARG A 208 -6.77 6.52 -10.82
N SER A 209 -7.24 7.10 -9.71
CA SER A 209 -7.60 8.53 -9.67
C SER A 209 -6.38 9.43 -9.85
N ILE A 210 -5.23 9.09 -9.24
CA ILE A 210 -3.97 9.83 -9.45
C ILE A 210 -3.56 9.74 -10.91
N LYS A 211 -3.50 8.52 -11.47
CA LYS A 211 -3.14 8.28 -12.88
C LYS A 211 -4.00 9.07 -13.87
N LYS A 212 -5.30 9.19 -13.60
CA LYS A 212 -6.22 9.95 -14.46
C LYS A 212 -5.99 11.46 -14.40
N ARG A 213 -5.51 12.00 -13.28
CA ARG A 213 -5.42 13.46 -13.05
C ARG A 213 -4.05 14.04 -13.41
N CYS A 214 -2.98 13.26 -13.31
CA CYS A 214 -1.63 13.77 -13.51
C CYS A 214 -1.20 13.86 -14.98
N ASP A 215 -1.99 13.39 -15.96
CA ASP A 215 -1.58 13.20 -17.38
C ASP A 215 -0.15 12.66 -17.50
N SER A 216 0.27 11.88 -16.49
CA SER A 216 1.68 11.67 -16.22
C SER A 216 2.23 10.69 -17.23
N HIS A 217 3.39 11.05 -17.79
CA HIS A 217 4.19 10.09 -18.52
C HIS A 217 4.55 8.96 -17.57
N ASP A 218 4.70 7.80 -18.18
CA ASP A 218 4.81 6.48 -17.60
C ASP A 218 5.71 6.34 -16.33
N HIS A 219 6.69 7.21 -16.14
CA HIS A 219 7.63 7.15 -15.01
C HIS A 219 7.06 7.52 -13.63
N ASP A 220 6.06 8.39 -13.53
CA ASP A 220 5.57 8.87 -12.22
C ASP A 220 4.74 7.79 -11.49
N ASP A 221 4.03 6.91 -12.23
CA ASP A 221 3.24 5.79 -11.65
C ASP A 221 4.18 4.75 -10.98
N PHE A 222 5.40 4.61 -11.50
CA PHE A 222 6.40 3.72 -10.95
C PHE A 222 7.02 4.26 -9.66
N GLU A 223 7.43 5.52 -9.66
CA GLU A 223 8.03 6.17 -8.48
C GLU A 223 7.07 6.14 -7.29
N MET A 224 5.79 6.47 -7.55
CA MET A 224 4.70 6.35 -6.60
C MET A 224 4.50 4.92 -6.05
N THR A 225 4.65 3.92 -6.91
CA THR A 225 4.44 2.52 -6.54
C THR A 225 5.68 1.86 -5.90
N LEU A 226 6.88 2.41 -6.11
CA LEU A 226 8.13 1.82 -5.59
C LEU A 226 8.20 1.85 -4.06
N GLU A 227 7.78 2.94 -3.41
CA GLU A 227 7.67 3.00 -1.95
C GLU A 227 6.66 1.96 -1.42
N SER A 228 5.56 1.78 -2.15
CA SER A 228 4.54 0.79 -1.84
C SER A 228 5.07 -0.65 -1.96
N ILE A 229 5.88 -0.94 -2.98
CA ILE A 229 6.57 -2.22 -3.16
C ILE A 229 7.55 -2.46 -2.01
N SER A 230 8.47 -1.52 -1.75
CA SER A 230 9.49 -1.65 -0.69
C SER A 230 8.85 -1.99 0.66
N TYR A 231 7.83 -1.25 1.06
CA TYR A 231 7.16 -1.54 2.33
C TYR A 231 6.43 -2.88 2.34
N THR A 232 5.74 -3.24 1.24
CA THR A 232 4.98 -4.49 1.19
C THR A 232 5.91 -5.69 1.29
N TRP A 233 7.11 -5.61 0.70
CA TRP A 233 8.14 -6.65 0.83
C TRP A 233 8.71 -6.77 2.24
N LYS A 234 8.68 -5.69 3.04
CA LYS A 234 9.12 -5.72 4.44
C LYS A 234 8.07 -6.28 5.40
N ASN A 235 6.79 -6.01 5.12
CA ASN A 235 5.73 -6.19 6.12
C ASN A 235 4.75 -7.33 5.82
N ILE A 236 4.82 -7.94 4.63
CA ILE A 236 3.90 -9.01 4.21
C ILE A 236 4.68 -10.23 3.75
N ARG A 237 4.07 -11.41 3.84
CA ARG A 237 4.66 -12.68 3.38
C ARG A 237 4.79 -12.73 1.87
N ASP A 238 5.77 -13.50 1.40
CA ASP A 238 6.09 -13.63 -0.03
C ASP A 238 4.92 -14.20 -0.85
N SER A 239 4.10 -15.04 -0.24
CA SER A 239 2.94 -15.66 -0.89
C SER A 239 1.73 -14.74 -1.07
N ASP A 240 1.73 -13.54 -0.49
CA ASP A 240 0.57 -12.65 -0.55
C ASP A 240 0.41 -12.00 -1.93
N LEU A 241 -0.83 -11.94 -2.39
CA LEU A 241 -1.16 -11.47 -3.74
C LEU A 241 -0.98 -9.97 -3.91
N ILE A 242 -0.91 -9.17 -2.85
CA ILE A 242 -0.67 -7.72 -2.97
C ILE A 242 0.70 -7.42 -3.59
N ARG A 243 1.69 -8.28 -3.34
CA ARG A 243 3.01 -8.19 -3.96
C ARG A 243 2.91 -8.33 -5.47
N VAL A 244 2.18 -9.34 -5.92
CA VAL A 244 1.90 -9.59 -7.35
C VAL A 244 1.12 -8.42 -7.96
N TYR A 245 0.12 -7.90 -7.26
CA TYR A 245 -0.67 -6.76 -7.70
C TYR A 245 0.20 -5.51 -7.93
N LEU A 246 1.09 -5.17 -6.98
CA LEU A 246 1.96 -4.00 -7.10
C LEU A 246 2.96 -4.14 -8.23
N LEU A 247 3.49 -5.35 -8.46
CA LEU A 247 4.33 -5.63 -9.62
C LEU A 247 3.55 -5.62 -10.94
N ASP A 248 2.29 -6.03 -10.94
CA ASP A 248 1.43 -5.93 -12.11
C ASP A 248 1.06 -4.46 -12.40
N SER A 249 0.93 -3.60 -11.38
CA SER A 249 0.50 -2.20 -11.57
C SER A 249 1.55 -1.32 -12.24
N ILE A 250 2.82 -1.70 -12.13
CA ILE A 250 3.94 -1.02 -12.77
C ILE A 250 4.37 -1.65 -14.10
N SER A 251 3.83 -2.82 -14.45
CA SER A 251 4.14 -3.47 -15.72
C SER A 251 3.20 -2.96 -16.82
N TRP A 252 3.74 -2.21 -17.78
CA TRP A 252 3.03 -1.58 -18.91
C TRP A 252 2.20 -2.53 -19.77
N ARG A 253 2.46 -3.83 -19.67
CA ARG A 253 1.81 -4.83 -20.51
C ARG A 253 0.36 -5.12 -20.11
N SER A 254 -0.09 -4.78 -18.89
CA SER A 254 -1.48 -5.07 -18.48
C SER A 254 -1.89 -4.46 -17.12
N GLU A 255 -3.15 -4.01 -17.00
CA GLU A 255 -3.74 -3.60 -15.72
C GLU A 255 -3.80 -4.74 -14.69
N PRO A 256 -3.56 -4.48 -13.39
CA PRO A 256 -3.78 -5.46 -12.33
C PRO A 256 -5.22 -5.99 -12.32
N SER A 257 -5.39 -7.30 -12.10
CA SER A 257 -6.74 -7.88 -12.04
C SER A 257 -7.27 -7.95 -10.61
N ILE A 258 -8.14 -7.00 -10.28
CA ILE A 258 -9.04 -7.09 -9.12
C ILE A 258 -10.42 -7.48 -9.64
N ARG A 259 -11.00 -8.56 -9.10
CA ARG A 259 -12.38 -8.99 -9.39
C ARG A 259 -13.11 -9.21 -8.09
N ASP A 260 -14.27 -8.56 -7.95
CA ASP A 260 -15.09 -8.58 -6.73
C ASP A 260 -14.31 -8.21 -5.45
N GLY A 261 -13.36 -7.26 -5.58
CA GLY A 261 -12.49 -6.82 -4.49
C GLY A 261 -11.38 -7.78 -4.10
N VAL A 262 -11.14 -8.83 -4.89
CA VAL A 262 -10.10 -9.84 -4.64
C VAL A 262 -9.04 -9.76 -5.72
N ILE A 263 -7.77 -9.77 -5.32
CA ILE A 263 -6.63 -9.89 -6.24
C ILE A 263 -6.63 -11.28 -6.86
N ARG A 264 -6.52 -11.37 -8.19
CA ARG A 264 -6.38 -12.64 -8.91
C ARG A 264 -5.00 -12.73 -9.54
N LYS A 265 -4.33 -13.89 -9.40
CA LYS A 265 -3.16 -14.21 -10.22
C LYS A 265 -3.59 -14.35 -11.68
N ARG A 266 -2.82 -13.79 -12.61
CA ARG A 266 -2.99 -14.09 -14.04
C ARG A 266 -2.43 -15.47 -14.39
N ASP A 267 -2.99 -16.06 -15.44
CA ASP A 267 -2.39 -17.20 -16.14
C ASP A 267 -1.18 -16.69 -16.95
N ARG A 268 0.02 -16.84 -16.40
CA ARG A 268 1.29 -16.43 -17.01
C ARG A 268 1.83 -17.62 -17.80
N ARG A 269 1.68 -17.63 -19.13
CA ARG A 269 2.15 -18.75 -19.96
C ARG A 269 3.67 -18.66 -20.19
N SER A 270 4.41 -19.63 -19.63
CA SER A 270 5.78 -20.09 -19.94
C SER A 270 6.97 -19.48 -19.16
N PRO A 271 7.97 -20.30 -18.73
CA PRO A 271 9.25 -19.85 -18.16
C PRO A 271 10.34 -19.77 -19.24
N VAL A 272 11.31 -18.86 -19.13
CA VAL A 272 12.55 -18.85 -19.93
C VAL A 272 13.74 -18.37 -19.07
N ASP A 273 14.93 -18.89 -19.36
CA ASP A 273 16.17 -18.80 -18.58
C ASP A 273 17.10 -17.61 -18.95
N ASP A 274 17.98 -17.30 -17.98
CA ASP A 274 19.33 -16.72 -18.05
C ASP A 274 19.51 -15.17 -18.13
N LEU A 275 19.21 -14.52 -17.00
CA LEU A 275 19.59 -13.16 -16.58
C LEU A 275 21.09 -12.81 -16.80
N LYS A 276 21.99 -13.81 -16.74
CA LYS A 276 23.45 -13.62 -16.73
C LYS A 276 24.00 -13.03 -18.04
N ARG A 277 23.38 -13.38 -19.18
CA ARG A 277 23.83 -12.97 -20.52
C ARG A 277 23.33 -11.57 -20.94
N TYR A 278 22.48 -10.94 -20.13
CA TYR A 278 22.00 -9.58 -20.36
C TYR A 278 22.88 -8.56 -19.64
N PHE A 279 23.22 -8.80 -18.37
CA PHE A 279 24.14 -7.91 -17.63
C PHE A 279 25.53 -7.85 -18.28
N GLU A 280 26.04 -8.98 -18.80
CA GLU A 280 27.31 -9.00 -19.55
C GLU A 280 27.29 -8.11 -20.82
N ARG A 281 26.12 -7.85 -21.43
CA ARG A 281 25.99 -6.98 -22.61
C ARG A 281 25.82 -5.51 -22.27
N VAL A 282 25.15 -5.20 -21.16
CA VAL A 282 24.97 -3.82 -20.71
C VAL A 282 26.33 -3.24 -20.31
N ASP A 283 27.20 -4.01 -19.66
CA ASP A 283 28.55 -3.54 -19.32
C ASP A 283 29.46 -3.34 -20.56
N GLU A 284 29.25 -4.11 -21.64
CA GLU A 284 29.99 -3.95 -22.91
C GLU A 284 29.61 -2.66 -23.68
N ASP A 285 28.35 -2.21 -23.57
CA ASP A 285 27.87 -0.97 -24.19
C ASP A 285 28.25 0.30 -23.40
N PHE A 286 28.75 0.17 -22.16
CA PHE A 286 29.15 1.30 -21.32
C PHE A 286 30.62 1.75 -21.52
N ASP A 287 31.46 0.92 -22.15
CA ASP A 287 32.87 1.21 -22.43
C ASP A 287 33.17 1.45 -23.93
N SER A 288 32.13 1.66 -24.76
CA SER A 288 32.23 1.95 -26.21
C SER A 288 32.08 3.43 -26.56
#